data_AF-G4ZU30-F1
#
_entry.id   AF-G4ZU30-F1
#
_cell.length_a   1.000
_cell.length_b   1.000
_cell.length_c   1.000
_cell.angle_alpha   90.00
_cell.angle_beta   90.00
_cell.angle_gamma   90.00
#
_symmetry.space_group_name_H-M   'P 1'
#
loop_
_entity.id
_entity.type
_entity.pdbx_description
1 polymer ?
#
loop_
_entity_poly.entity_id
_entity_poly.type
_entity_poly.pdbx_seq_one_letter_code
_entity_poly.pdbx_strand_id
1 'polypeptide(L)'
;MGESSFVPYLYVPSAEATYVKLVTPWGSVHMDKGFLEQLAVSVGVVVLTVMLWRCSARLNASLKKRSDAKKSGRKDGEEEEGEDDDGDEEEEDDEPRSALDESMVKKGDHSYYYAHQHREIKDDDESVQKTMVSSYGWSDNKKTVSIYLTDNVVKNMKGEQLVLEWTKTSLSLDLLNAPGGDQAKSLVISTLFQEITDVTWKAKKDTLTITLTKAQELPWKSLNGAAKNMEDHIEYDESLYD
;
A
#
# COMPACT_ATOMS: atom_id res chain seq x y z
N MET A 1 -36.67 0.12 -15.01
CA MET A 1 -35.74 -0.36 -13.97
C MET A 1 -34.38 -0.47 -14.65
N GLY A 2 -33.43 0.39 -14.29
CA GLY A 2 -32.09 0.36 -14.90
C GLY A 2 -31.30 -0.81 -14.35
N GLU A 3 -30.80 -1.67 -15.23
CA GLU A 3 -29.88 -2.74 -14.85
C GLU A 3 -28.54 -2.11 -14.46
N SER A 4 -28.24 -2.07 -13.16
CA SER A 4 -26.95 -1.63 -12.68
C SER A 4 -25.92 -2.72 -12.97
N SER A 5 -25.15 -2.55 -14.04
CA SER A 5 -24.01 -3.42 -14.36
C SER A 5 -22.93 -3.26 -13.30
N PHE A 6 -22.64 -4.34 -12.59
CA PHE A 6 -21.54 -4.39 -11.64
C PHE A 6 -20.26 -4.84 -12.36
N VAL A 7 -19.20 -4.04 -12.24
CA VAL A 7 -17.88 -4.37 -12.78
C VAL A 7 -17.02 -4.91 -11.63
N PRO A 8 -16.54 -6.17 -11.70
CA PRO A 8 -15.61 -6.70 -10.71
C PRO A 8 -14.37 -5.83 -10.59
N TYR A 9 -13.90 -5.60 -9.36
CA TYR A 9 -12.73 -4.79 -9.10
C TYR A 9 -11.82 -5.45 -8.06
N LEU A 10 -10.53 -5.13 -8.17
CA LEU A 10 -9.52 -5.53 -7.21
C LEU A 10 -9.41 -4.43 -6.14
N TYR A 11 -9.49 -4.83 -4.88
CA TYR A 11 -9.31 -3.98 -3.73
C TYR A 11 -8.00 -4.33 -3.02
N VAL A 12 -7.12 -3.35 -2.91
CA VAL A 12 -5.85 -3.45 -2.19
C VAL A 12 -5.97 -2.58 -0.94
N PRO A 13 -6.09 -3.15 0.27
CA PRO A 13 -6.38 -2.39 1.48
C PRO A 13 -5.22 -1.48 1.93
N SER A 14 -3.98 -1.83 1.59
CA SER A 14 -2.76 -1.09 1.93
C SER A 14 -1.63 -1.50 0.97
N ALA A 15 -0.66 -0.61 0.72
CA ALA A 15 0.56 -0.93 -0.03
C ALA A 15 1.37 -2.07 0.63
N GLU A 16 1.27 -2.21 1.95
CA GLU A 16 1.93 -3.23 2.77
C GLU A 16 1.08 -4.50 2.98
N ALA A 17 -0.14 -4.54 2.44
CA ALA A 17 -1.01 -5.70 2.61
C ALA A 17 -0.44 -6.94 1.91
N THR A 18 -0.47 -8.08 2.62
CA THR A 18 -0.06 -9.38 2.09
C THR A 18 -1.14 -10.04 1.23
N TYR A 19 -2.31 -9.43 1.07
CA TYR A 19 -3.43 -9.97 0.31
C TYR A 19 -4.11 -8.93 -0.57
N VAL A 20 -4.75 -9.42 -1.63
CA VAL A 20 -5.61 -8.67 -2.54
C VAL A 20 -7.01 -9.25 -2.49
N LYS A 21 -8.03 -8.40 -2.50
CA LYS A 21 -9.44 -8.82 -2.44
C LYS A 21 -10.11 -8.58 -3.79
N LEU A 22 -10.55 -9.64 -4.46
CA LEU A 22 -11.37 -9.52 -5.66
C LEU A 22 -12.84 -9.41 -5.24
N VAL A 23 -13.49 -8.31 -5.58
CA VAL A 23 -14.91 -8.07 -5.26
C VAL A 23 -15.76 -8.32 -6.50
N THR A 24 -16.72 -9.22 -6.37
CA THR A 24 -17.64 -9.64 -7.43
C THR A 24 -19.09 -9.51 -6.94
N PRO A 25 -20.12 -9.55 -7.82
CA PRO A 25 -21.52 -9.54 -7.41
C PRO A 25 -21.89 -10.71 -6.49
N TRP A 26 -21.17 -11.83 -6.62
CA TRP A 26 -21.40 -13.06 -5.87
C TRP A 26 -20.61 -13.14 -4.56
N GLY A 27 -19.83 -12.10 -4.23
CA GLY A 27 -19.04 -12.04 -3.00
C GLY A 27 -17.58 -11.65 -3.24
N SER A 28 -16.78 -11.80 -2.20
CA SER A 28 -15.37 -11.40 -2.22
C SER A 28 -14.43 -12.58 -1.99
N VAL A 29 -13.40 -12.69 -2.84
CA VAL A 29 -12.34 -13.69 -2.73
C VAL A 29 -11.06 -13.02 -2.25
N HIS A 30 -10.42 -13.60 -1.25
CA HIS A 30 -9.11 -13.14 -0.75
C HIS A 30 -8.03 -13.97 -1.43
N MET A 31 -7.07 -13.30 -2.05
CA MET A 31 -5.91 -13.91 -2.69
C MET A 31 -4.65 -13.43 -2.01
N ASP A 32 -3.75 -14.36 -1.70
CA ASP A 32 -2.43 -14.02 -1.15
C ASP A 32 -1.57 -13.35 -2.23
N LYS A 33 -0.87 -12.27 -1.87
CA LYS A 33 -0.03 -11.50 -2.79
C LYS A 33 1.14 -12.34 -3.30
N GLY A 34 1.71 -13.21 -2.46
CA GLY A 34 2.77 -14.13 -2.86
C GLY A 34 2.30 -15.12 -3.93
N PHE A 35 1.04 -15.59 -3.84
CA PHE A 35 0.45 -16.43 -4.89
C PHE A 35 0.26 -15.66 -6.21
N LEU A 36 -0.20 -14.41 -6.17
CA LEU A 36 -0.34 -13.55 -7.36
C LEU A 36 1.02 -13.28 -8.04
N GLU A 37 2.07 -13.01 -7.26
CA GLU A 37 3.43 -12.82 -7.78
C GLU A 37 3.95 -14.09 -8.45
N GLN A 38 3.79 -15.25 -7.81
CA GLN A 38 4.15 -16.55 -8.41
C GLN A 38 3.39 -16.81 -9.71
N LEU A 39 2.08 -16.49 -9.73
CA LEU A 39 1.25 -16.65 -10.91
C LEU A 39 1.70 -15.72 -12.05
N ALA A 40 1.98 -14.45 -11.76
CA ALA A 40 2.49 -13.50 -12.75
C ALA A 40 3.84 -13.96 -13.35
N VAL A 41 4.77 -14.43 -12.52
CA VAL A 41 6.04 -15.00 -12.98
C VAL A 41 5.81 -16.22 -13.87
N SER A 42 4.92 -17.13 -13.47
CA SER A 42 4.61 -18.32 -14.26
C SER A 42 4.04 -18.00 -15.64
N VAL A 43 3.11 -17.03 -15.72
CA VAL A 43 2.54 -16.54 -16.98
C VAL A 43 3.63 -15.89 -17.84
N GLY A 44 4.50 -15.08 -17.24
CA GLY A 44 5.63 -14.46 -17.93
C GLY A 44 6.55 -15.49 -18.58
N VAL A 45 6.87 -16.58 -17.89
CA VAL A 45 7.70 -17.68 -18.43
C VAL A 45 7.00 -18.37 -19.61
N VAL A 46 5.70 -18.63 -19.50
CA VAL A 46 4.92 -19.26 -20.59
C VAL A 46 4.87 -18.34 -21.82
N VAL A 47 4.64 -17.04 -21.63
CA VAL A 47 4.62 -16.07 -22.74
C VAL A 47 6.01 -15.96 -23.40
N LEU A 48 7.07 -15.88 -22.59
CA LEU A 48 8.45 -15.80 -23.09
C LEU A 48 8.84 -17.05 -23.89
N THR A 49 8.50 -18.24 -23.39
CA THR A 49 8.77 -19.50 -24.09
C THR A 49 8.03 -19.60 -25.42
N VAL A 50 6.76 -19.17 -25.46
CA VAL A 50 5.99 -19.10 -26.72
C VAL A 50 6.59 -18.08 -27.70
N MET A 51 7.03 -16.91 -27.21
CA MET A 51 7.74 -15.90 -28.00
C MET A 51 9.03 -16.46 -28.59
N LEU A 52 9.89 -17.10 -27.77
CA LEU A 52 11.14 -17.71 -28.22
C LEU A 52 10.90 -18.83 -29.24
N TRP A 53 9.85 -19.63 -29.05
CA TRP A 53 9.47 -20.67 -30.01
C TRP A 53 9.04 -20.05 -31.35
N ARG A 54 8.23 -18.98 -31.34
CA ARG A 54 7.85 -18.24 -32.54
C ARG A 54 9.03 -17.57 -33.24
N CYS A 55 9.94 -16.96 -32.49
CA CYS A 55 11.16 -16.36 -33.04
C CYS A 55 12.06 -17.43 -33.69
N SER A 56 12.22 -18.59 -33.03
CA SER A 56 13.01 -19.70 -33.57
C SER A 56 12.40 -20.28 -34.85
N ALA A 57 11.07 -20.42 -34.92
CA ALA A 57 10.38 -20.86 -36.12
C ALA A 57 10.58 -19.89 -37.30
N ARG A 58 10.53 -18.57 -37.05
CA ARG A 58 10.78 -17.53 -38.07
C ARG A 58 12.24 -17.54 -38.56
N LEU A 59 13.20 -17.70 -37.66
CA LEU A 59 14.62 -17.78 -38.03
C LEU A 59 14.94 -19.04 -38.85
N ASN A 60 14.32 -20.18 -38.54
CA ASN A 60 14.53 -21.41 -39.31
C ASN A 60 13.97 -21.29 -40.75
N ALA A 61 12.86 -20.59 -40.93
CA ALA A 61 12.29 -20.33 -42.26
C ALA A 61 13.18 -19.43 -43.13
N SER A 62 13.83 -18.40 -42.55
CA SER A 62 14.72 -17.50 -43.30
C SER A 62 16.04 -18.18 -43.70
N LEU A 63 16.56 -19.08 -42.86
CA LEU A 63 17.76 -19.86 -43.16
C LEU A 63 17.53 -20.85 -44.31
N LYS A 64 16.37 -21.52 -44.36
CA LYS A 64 16.02 -22.44 -45.46
C LYS A 64 15.90 -21.71 -46.80
N LYS A 65 15.34 -20.50 -46.82
CA LYS A 65 15.27 -19.66 -48.03
C LYS A 65 16.67 -19.27 -48.55
N ARG A 66 17.64 -19.05 -47.65
CA ARG A 66 19.04 -18.76 -48.03
C ARG A 66 19.80 -20.00 -48.53
N SER A 67 19.54 -21.19 -47.99
CA SER A 67 20.18 -22.42 -48.49
C SER A 67 19.69 -22.79 -49.90
N ASP A 68 18.41 -22.56 -50.19
CA ASP A 68 17.85 -22.84 -51.52
C ASP A 68 18.27 -21.78 -52.56
N ALA A 69 18.31 -20.49 -52.18
CA ALA A 69 18.83 -19.43 -53.05
C ALA A 69 20.32 -19.60 -53.39
N LYS A 70 21.14 -20.12 -52.46
CA LYS A 70 22.57 -20.39 -52.71
C LYS A 70 22.80 -21.60 -53.62
N LYS A 71 21.78 -22.45 -53.82
CA LYS A 71 21.84 -23.60 -54.74
C LYS A 71 21.35 -23.26 -56.16
N SER A 72 20.74 -22.08 -56.38
CA SER A 72 20.11 -21.71 -57.67
C SER A 72 20.62 -20.41 -58.32
N GLY A 73 21.86 -19.96 -58.06
CA GLY A 73 22.30 -18.66 -58.59
C GLY A 73 23.80 -18.50 -58.81
N ARG A 74 24.35 -19.20 -59.82
CA ARG A 74 25.48 -18.70 -60.60
C ARG A 74 24.92 -18.28 -61.97
N LYS A 75 24.48 -17.03 -62.08
CA LYS A 75 24.45 -16.30 -63.34
C LYS A 75 24.34 -14.80 -63.06
N ASP A 76 25.27 -14.09 -63.67
CA ASP A 76 25.54 -12.66 -63.60
C ASP A 76 24.33 -11.82 -64.05
N GLY A 77 24.30 -10.55 -63.62
CA GLY A 77 23.40 -9.55 -64.17
C GLY A 77 23.31 -8.29 -63.32
N GLU A 78 23.90 -7.24 -63.84
CA GLU A 78 23.98 -5.84 -63.38
C GLU A 78 22.63 -5.11 -63.23
N GLU A 79 22.69 -3.99 -62.50
CA GLU A 79 21.95 -2.72 -62.65
C GLU A 79 20.41 -2.71 -62.49
N GLU A 80 19.85 -1.81 -61.68
CA GLU A 80 19.56 -0.41 -62.03
C GLU A 80 18.90 0.33 -60.84
N GLU A 81 19.02 1.66 -60.89
CA GLU A 81 18.45 2.67 -59.99
C GLU A 81 16.94 2.84 -60.20
N GLY A 82 16.25 3.46 -59.25
CA GLY A 82 14.86 3.90 -59.38
C GLY A 82 14.41 4.72 -58.17
N GLU A 83 14.48 6.04 -58.32
CA GLU A 83 13.71 7.04 -57.57
C GLU A 83 12.22 6.95 -57.93
N ASP A 84 11.33 7.28 -56.98
CA ASP A 84 9.95 7.82 -57.11
C ASP A 84 9.42 7.90 -55.65
N ASP A 85 9.24 9.07 -55.02
CA ASP A 85 8.19 10.10 -55.15
C ASP A 85 6.82 9.70 -54.53
N ASP A 86 6.11 10.72 -54.02
CA ASP A 86 4.84 10.75 -53.27
C ASP A 86 4.98 10.47 -51.75
N GLY A 87 4.74 11.41 -50.82
CA GLY A 87 3.79 12.52 -50.85
C GLY A 87 2.63 12.15 -49.92
N ASP A 88 2.77 12.40 -48.61
CA ASP A 88 1.67 12.27 -47.66
C ASP A 88 1.61 13.53 -46.77
N GLU A 89 0.56 14.30 -47.00
CA GLU A 89 0.17 15.50 -46.27
C GLU A 89 -0.46 15.06 -44.95
N GLU A 90 0.13 15.44 -43.82
CA GLU A 90 -0.52 15.31 -42.52
C GLU A 90 -1.58 16.42 -42.39
N GLU A 91 -2.85 16.04 -42.56
CA GLU A 91 -4.00 16.85 -42.15
C GLU A 91 -4.01 16.96 -40.62
N GLU A 92 -3.72 18.16 -40.10
CA GLU A 92 -4.01 18.53 -38.71
C GLU A 92 -5.54 18.61 -38.51
N ASP A 93 -6.12 17.52 -38.00
CA ASP A 93 -7.46 17.52 -37.42
C ASP A 93 -7.46 18.38 -36.14
N ASP A 94 -7.91 19.63 -36.27
CA ASP A 94 -8.31 20.49 -35.16
C ASP A 94 -9.62 19.96 -34.53
N GLU A 95 -9.53 18.87 -33.76
CA GLU A 95 -10.58 18.52 -32.81
C GLU A 95 -10.63 19.60 -31.70
N PRO A 96 -11.82 20.05 -31.26
CA PRO A 96 -11.94 21.02 -30.19
C PRO A 96 -11.44 20.37 -28.88
N ARG A 97 -10.17 20.61 -28.56
CA ARG A 97 -9.53 20.11 -27.34
C ARG A 97 -10.35 20.55 -26.14
N SER A 98 -10.69 19.57 -25.30
CA SER A 98 -11.39 19.80 -24.04
C SER A 98 -10.64 20.84 -23.22
N ALA A 99 -11.37 21.76 -22.55
CA ALA A 99 -10.76 22.80 -21.71
C ALA A 99 -9.82 22.25 -20.61
N LEU A 100 -9.89 20.94 -20.33
CA LEU A 100 -8.96 20.21 -19.49
C LEU A 100 -7.57 20.04 -20.13
N ASP A 101 -7.49 19.64 -21.40
CA ASP A 101 -6.21 19.40 -22.09
C ASP A 101 -5.43 20.70 -22.31
N GLU A 102 -6.13 21.77 -22.66
CA GLU A 102 -5.52 23.09 -22.84
C GLU A 102 -4.93 23.64 -21.53
N SER A 103 -5.53 23.28 -20.38
CA SER A 103 -5.02 23.64 -19.05
C SER A 103 -3.78 22.85 -18.63
N MET A 104 -3.66 21.60 -19.11
CA MET A 104 -2.55 20.69 -18.78
C MET A 104 -1.28 21.07 -19.56
N VAL A 105 -1.43 21.41 -20.85
CA VAL A 105 -0.33 21.87 -21.70
C VAL A 105 0.24 23.22 -21.22
N LYS A 106 -0.61 24.13 -20.76
CA LYS A 106 -0.18 25.48 -20.35
C LYS A 106 0.51 25.53 -18.97
N LYS A 107 0.31 24.52 -18.10
CA LYS A 107 0.84 24.51 -16.72
C LYS A 107 1.97 23.51 -16.48
N GLY A 108 2.30 22.65 -17.44
CA GLY A 108 3.36 21.65 -17.31
C GLY A 108 3.01 20.52 -16.33
N ASP A 109 3.76 19.42 -16.44
CA ASP A 109 3.61 18.12 -15.75
C ASP A 109 3.67 18.16 -14.20
N HIS A 110 3.61 19.35 -13.59
CA HIS A 110 3.72 19.56 -12.14
C HIS A 110 2.51 20.31 -11.57
N SER A 111 1.38 20.32 -12.26
CA SER A 111 0.13 20.86 -11.74
C SER A 111 -0.53 19.84 -10.80
N TYR A 112 0.00 19.74 -9.58
CA TYR A 112 -0.63 19.03 -8.47
C TYR A 112 -1.98 19.70 -8.13
N TYR A 113 -3.07 19.18 -8.69
CA TYR A 113 -4.41 19.46 -8.19
C TYR A 113 -4.56 18.79 -6.83
N TYR A 114 -4.35 19.56 -5.76
CA TYR A 114 -4.83 19.23 -4.42
C TYR A 114 -6.37 19.29 -4.44
N ALA A 115 -7.01 18.22 -4.87
CA ALA A 115 -8.43 18.00 -4.63
C ALA A 115 -8.61 17.64 -3.15
N HIS A 116 -8.64 18.65 -2.28
CA HIS A 116 -9.26 18.51 -0.96
C HIS A 116 -10.76 18.28 -1.20
N GLN A 117 -11.13 17.02 -1.41
CA GLN A 117 -12.52 16.62 -1.32
C GLN A 117 -12.94 16.82 0.13
N HIS A 118 -13.56 17.97 0.41
CA HIS A 118 -14.32 18.19 1.63
C HIS A 118 -15.41 17.11 1.64
N ARG A 119 -15.11 16.02 2.34
CA ARG A 119 -16.07 14.96 2.62
C ARG A 119 -17.04 15.58 3.62
N GLU A 120 -18.16 16.11 3.14
CA GLU A 120 -19.30 16.39 3.99
C GLU A 120 -19.66 15.07 4.67
N ILE A 121 -19.42 15.04 5.98
CA ILE A 121 -19.77 13.91 6.85
C ILE A 121 -21.29 13.89 6.87
N LYS A 122 -21.85 12.94 6.14
CA LYS A 122 -23.28 12.63 6.19
C LYS A 122 -23.47 11.79 7.46
N ASP A 123 -23.95 12.44 8.51
CA ASP A 123 -24.27 11.86 9.83
C ASP A 123 -25.50 10.94 9.75
N ASP A 124 -25.40 9.84 9.00
CA ASP A 124 -26.45 8.83 8.88
C ASP A 124 -25.85 7.41 8.94
N ASP A 125 -25.18 7.07 10.04
CA ASP A 125 -25.23 5.71 10.62
C ASP A 125 -24.74 5.75 12.07
N GLU A 126 -25.60 5.38 13.01
CA GLU A 126 -25.35 5.27 14.45
C GLU A 126 -24.54 3.99 14.78
N SER A 127 -23.62 3.62 13.88
CA SER A 127 -22.66 2.53 14.09
C SER A 127 -21.43 3.10 14.78
N VAL A 128 -21.48 3.11 16.12
CA VAL A 128 -20.37 3.22 17.08
C VAL A 128 -19.05 3.61 16.40
N GLN A 129 -18.83 4.92 16.20
CA GLN A 129 -17.55 5.42 15.70
C GLN A 129 -16.46 4.89 16.62
N LYS A 130 -15.72 3.86 16.17
CA LYS A 130 -14.54 3.33 16.85
C LYS A 130 -13.54 4.46 16.98
N THR A 131 -13.63 5.18 18.09
CA THR A 131 -12.91 6.43 18.26
C THR A 131 -11.51 6.05 18.72
N MET A 132 -10.51 6.24 17.84
CA MET A 132 -9.12 6.03 18.25
C MET A 132 -8.77 6.99 19.39
N VAL A 133 -8.00 6.50 20.36
CA VAL A 133 -7.39 7.33 21.38
C VAL A 133 -6.48 8.35 20.67
N SER A 134 -6.84 9.63 20.74
CA SER A 134 -6.12 10.70 20.07
C SER A 134 -4.89 11.20 20.85
N SER A 135 -4.85 10.99 22.16
CA SER A 135 -3.75 11.46 23.01
C SER A 135 -3.50 10.52 24.18
N TYR A 136 -2.23 10.20 24.40
CA TYR A 136 -1.73 9.49 25.57
C TYR A 136 -0.32 9.98 25.89
N GLY A 137 0.04 9.91 27.17
CA GLY A 137 1.41 10.14 27.62
C GLY A 137 2.12 8.80 27.86
N TRP A 138 3.45 8.79 27.82
CA TRP A 138 4.23 7.64 28.26
C TRP A 138 5.50 8.08 28.96
N SER A 139 6.04 7.22 29.82
CA SER A 139 7.30 7.45 30.52
C SER A 139 8.13 6.19 30.59
N ASP A 140 9.44 6.32 30.39
CA ASP A 140 10.39 5.24 30.54
C ASP A 140 10.94 5.13 31.97
N ASN A 141 10.94 3.94 32.54
CA ASN A 141 11.66 3.60 33.77
C ASN A 141 12.71 2.51 33.49
N LYS A 142 13.57 2.23 34.47
CA LYS A 142 14.64 1.22 34.28
C LYS A 142 14.12 -0.15 33.82
N LYS A 143 13.07 -0.67 34.47
CA LYS A 143 12.52 -2.01 34.21
C LYS A 143 11.14 -2.01 33.56
N THR A 144 10.47 -0.87 33.53
CA THR A 144 9.08 -0.76 33.09
C THR A 144 8.87 0.46 32.21
N VAL A 145 7.83 0.41 31.39
CA VAL A 145 7.33 1.55 30.61
C VAL A 145 5.89 1.79 31.04
N SER A 146 5.55 3.03 31.36
CA SER A 146 4.20 3.40 31.78
C SER A 146 3.53 4.23 30.70
N ILE A 147 2.32 3.84 30.32
CA ILE A 147 1.43 4.58 29.41
C ILE A 147 0.30 5.16 30.25
N TYR A 148 0.06 6.46 30.11
CA TYR A 148 -0.98 7.21 30.82
C TYR A 148 -2.04 7.66 29.84
N LEU A 149 -3.27 7.25 30.11
CA LEU A 149 -4.43 7.61 29.34
C LEU A 149 -5.39 8.43 30.22
N THR A 150 -5.59 9.69 29.86
CA THR A 150 -6.54 10.59 30.51
C THR A 150 -7.73 10.81 29.58
N ASP A 151 -8.88 10.25 29.93
CA ASP A 151 -10.08 10.35 29.11
C ASP A 151 -11.36 10.32 29.96
N ASN A 152 -12.43 10.90 29.44
CA ASN A 152 -13.73 10.86 30.08
C ASN A 152 -14.28 9.43 30.20
N VAL A 153 -13.94 8.55 29.26
CA VAL A 153 -14.35 7.13 29.27
C VAL A 153 -13.72 6.37 30.43
N VAL A 154 -12.54 6.79 30.88
CA VAL A 154 -11.84 6.16 32.02
C VAL A 154 -12.45 6.58 33.36
N LYS A 155 -13.19 7.71 33.38
CA LYS A 155 -13.80 8.25 34.59
C LYS A 155 -14.85 7.28 35.12
N ASN A 156 -14.58 6.66 36.26
CA ASN A 156 -15.40 5.62 36.90
C ASN A 156 -15.46 4.28 36.14
N MET A 157 -14.47 4.00 35.30
CA MET A 157 -14.38 2.72 34.60
C MET A 157 -14.20 1.55 35.58
N LYS A 158 -14.95 0.47 35.37
CA LYS A 158 -14.77 -0.83 36.04
C LYS A 158 -13.80 -1.71 35.26
N GLY A 159 -13.14 -2.65 35.93
CA GLY A 159 -12.13 -3.49 35.28
C GLY A 159 -12.64 -4.35 34.13
N GLU A 160 -13.92 -4.72 34.14
CA GLU A 160 -14.58 -5.50 33.07
C GLU A 160 -14.80 -4.69 31.78
N GLN A 161 -14.58 -3.38 31.81
CA GLN A 161 -14.71 -2.49 30.66
C GLN A 161 -13.39 -2.32 29.90
N LEU A 162 -12.31 -2.97 30.38
CA LEU A 162 -11.00 -2.93 29.77
C LEU A 162 -10.71 -4.27 29.12
N VAL A 163 -10.61 -4.28 27.79
CA VAL A 163 -10.09 -5.43 27.05
C VAL A 163 -8.66 -5.11 26.67
N LEU A 164 -7.72 -5.88 27.21
CA LEU A 164 -6.29 -5.67 27.04
C LEU A 164 -5.70 -6.93 26.41
N GLU A 165 -5.18 -6.78 25.20
CA GLU A 165 -4.49 -7.83 24.48
C GLU A 165 -3.06 -7.39 24.19
N TRP A 166 -2.10 -8.26 24.43
CA TRP A 166 -0.70 -7.93 24.21
C TRP A 166 0.10 -9.13 23.74
N THR A 167 1.18 -8.84 23.05
CA THR A 167 2.20 -9.80 22.66
C THR A 167 3.57 -9.29 23.12
N LYS A 168 4.64 -10.00 22.77
CA LYS A 168 6.00 -9.54 23.09
C LYS A 168 6.30 -8.16 22.52
N THR A 169 5.71 -7.78 21.39
CA THR A 169 6.07 -6.54 20.67
C THR A 169 4.86 -5.70 20.30
N SER A 170 3.66 -6.03 20.76
CA SER A 170 2.45 -5.26 20.43
C SER A 170 1.51 -5.16 21.62
N LEU A 171 0.71 -4.11 21.62
CA LEU A 171 -0.28 -3.82 22.66
C LEU A 171 -1.56 -3.31 22.00
N SER A 172 -2.69 -3.91 22.33
CA SER A 172 -4.02 -3.44 21.94
C SER A 172 -4.86 -3.26 23.20
N LEU A 173 -5.53 -2.12 23.26
CA LEU A 173 -6.41 -1.74 24.36
C LEU A 173 -7.74 -1.29 23.79
N ASP A 174 -8.82 -1.93 24.23
CA ASP A 174 -10.16 -1.48 23.95
C ASP A 174 -10.88 -1.09 25.24
N LEU A 175 -11.46 0.11 25.23
CA LEU A 175 -12.29 0.67 26.30
C LEU A 175 -13.75 0.55 25.90
N LEU A 176 -14.55 -0.06 26.77
CA LEU A 176 -15.98 -0.28 26.55
C LEU A 176 -16.83 0.74 27.33
N ASN A 177 -17.94 1.18 26.74
CA ASN A 177 -18.89 2.09 27.41
C ASN A 177 -19.55 1.46 28.65
N ALA A 178 -19.76 0.14 28.61
CA ALA A 178 -20.30 -0.68 29.69
C ALA A 178 -19.64 -2.07 29.68
N PRO A 179 -19.67 -2.83 30.79
CA PRO A 179 -19.16 -4.20 30.80
C PRO A 179 -19.86 -5.05 29.73
N GLY A 180 -19.09 -5.60 28.78
CA GLY A 180 -19.62 -6.36 27.64
C GLY A 180 -20.43 -5.54 26.61
N GLY A 181 -20.39 -4.21 26.71
CA GLY A 181 -21.06 -3.30 25.78
C GLY A 181 -20.17 -2.87 24.62
N ASP A 182 -20.63 -1.85 23.88
CA ASP A 182 -19.94 -1.35 22.71
C ASP A 182 -18.58 -0.72 23.03
N GLN A 183 -17.67 -0.84 22.07
CA GLN A 183 -16.35 -0.24 22.11
C GLN A 183 -16.46 1.29 22.04
N ALA A 184 -16.02 1.97 23.09
CA ALA A 184 -15.93 3.42 23.15
C ALA A 184 -14.66 3.92 22.46
N LYS A 185 -13.50 3.40 22.86
CA LYS A 185 -12.19 3.83 22.37
C LYS A 185 -11.22 2.67 22.18
N SER A 186 -10.25 2.86 21.29
CA SER A 186 -9.18 1.89 21.03
C SER A 186 -7.82 2.58 21.05
N LEU A 187 -6.83 1.94 21.66
CA LEU A 187 -5.42 2.26 21.47
C LEU A 187 -4.69 1.02 20.98
N VAL A 188 -4.14 1.09 19.77
CA VAL A 188 -3.38 0.01 19.16
C VAL A 188 -1.95 0.48 18.90
N ILE A 189 -0.99 -0.26 19.45
CA ILE A 189 0.44 -0.09 19.21
C ILE A 189 0.95 -1.37 18.56
N SER A 190 1.03 -1.35 17.23
CA SER A 190 1.39 -2.54 16.43
C SER A 190 2.79 -3.04 16.72
N THR A 191 3.72 -2.11 16.93
CA THR A 191 5.15 -2.42 17.16
C THR A 191 5.67 -1.56 18.30
N LEU A 192 6.03 -2.19 19.41
CA LEU A 192 6.71 -1.58 20.54
C LEU A 192 8.20 -1.42 20.23
N PHE A 193 8.85 -0.47 20.90
CA PHE A 193 10.27 -0.21 20.70
C PHE A 193 11.17 -1.40 21.06
N GLN A 194 10.80 -2.16 22.09
CA GLN A 194 11.45 -3.41 22.47
C GLN A 194 10.43 -4.43 23.00
N GLU A 195 10.91 -5.65 23.22
CA GLU A 195 10.11 -6.73 23.77
C GLU A 195 9.68 -6.46 25.21
N ILE A 196 8.46 -6.87 25.53
CA ILE A 196 7.87 -6.85 26.86
C ILE A 196 7.57 -8.29 27.33
N THR A 197 7.57 -8.48 28.65
CA THR A 197 7.35 -9.79 29.29
C THR A 197 6.03 -9.88 30.01
N ASP A 198 5.49 -8.75 30.45
CA ASP A 198 4.26 -8.68 31.22
C ASP A 198 3.60 -7.31 31.05
N VAL A 199 2.28 -7.27 31.28
CA VAL A 199 1.49 -6.04 31.25
C VAL A 199 0.53 -6.02 32.43
N THR A 200 0.61 -4.94 33.20
CA THR A 200 -0.35 -4.66 34.28
C THR A 200 -1.03 -3.32 34.04
N TRP A 201 -2.18 -3.12 34.66
CA TRP A 201 -2.90 -1.86 34.51
C TRP A 201 -3.56 -1.45 35.82
N LYS A 202 -3.76 -0.15 36.00
CA LYS A 202 -4.47 0.45 37.13
C LYS A 202 -5.28 1.64 36.66
N ALA A 203 -6.58 1.64 36.96
CA ALA A 203 -7.43 2.81 36.78
C ALA A 203 -7.51 3.58 38.10
N LYS A 204 -7.23 4.88 38.06
CA LYS A 204 -7.33 5.78 39.23
C LYS A 204 -8.04 7.05 38.82
N LYS A 205 -9.24 7.27 39.38
CA LYS A 205 -10.11 8.42 39.11
C LYS A 205 -10.48 8.55 37.62
N ASP A 206 -9.67 9.29 36.88
CA ASP A 206 -9.82 9.71 35.49
C ASP A 206 -8.61 9.30 34.63
N THR A 207 -7.64 8.61 35.23
CA THR A 207 -6.40 8.19 34.57
C THR A 207 -6.27 6.68 34.58
N LEU A 208 -6.04 6.09 33.41
CA LEU A 208 -5.67 4.69 33.24
C LEU A 208 -4.17 4.63 33.03
N THR A 209 -3.49 3.91 33.91
CA THR A 209 -2.06 3.65 33.79
C THR A 209 -1.85 2.20 33.38
N ILE A 210 -1.21 1.99 32.24
CA ILE A 210 -0.76 0.67 31.78
C ILE A 210 0.74 0.61 32.01
N THR A 211 1.22 -0.44 32.67
CA THR A 211 2.63 -0.65 32.96
C THR A 211 3.10 -1.90 32.23
N LEU A 212 4.00 -1.70 31.29
CA LEU A 212 4.67 -2.74 30.52
C LEU A 212 5.98 -3.11 31.23
N THR A 213 6.23 -4.40 31.46
CA THR A 213 7.51 -4.90 31.99
C THR A 213 8.44 -5.21 30.83
N LYS A 214 9.61 -4.57 30.80
CA LYS A 214 10.59 -4.75 29.71
C LYS A 214 11.20 -6.14 29.77
N ALA A 215 11.51 -6.72 28.61
CA ALA A 215 12.33 -7.93 28.53
C ALA A 215 13.82 -7.66 28.81
N GLN A 216 14.30 -6.46 28.45
CA GLN A 216 15.68 -6.02 28.64
C GLN A 216 15.70 -4.63 29.31
N GLU A 217 16.62 -4.39 30.24
CA GLU A 217 16.75 -3.12 30.98
C GLU A 217 17.45 -2.03 30.13
N LEU A 218 17.01 -1.86 28.88
CA LEU A 218 17.50 -0.83 27.98
C LEU A 218 16.57 0.38 28.00
N PRO A 219 17.10 1.60 27.88
CA PRO A 219 16.29 2.81 27.81
C PRO A 219 15.46 2.82 26.51
N TRP A 220 14.20 3.24 26.61
CA TRP A 220 13.33 3.40 25.45
C TRP A 220 13.38 4.84 24.96
N LYS A 221 13.78 5.03 23.70
CA LYS A 221 13.76 6.35 23.05
C LYS A 221 12.39 6.72 22.50
N SER A 222 11.58 5.71 22.19
CA SER A 222 10.22 5.82 21.68
C SER A 222 9.36 4.72 22.30
N LEU A 223 8.04 4.91 22.31
CA LEU A 223 7.09 3.85 22.59
C LEU A 223 6.85 2.96 21.36
N ASN A 224 6.79 3.58 20.18
CA ASN A 224 6.58 2.92 18.90
C ASN A 224 7.91 2.52 18.25
N GLY A 225 8.03 1.25 17.86
CA GLY A 225 9.20 0.70 17.17
C GLY A 225 9.42 1.25 15.77
N ALA A 226 8.42 1.82 15.11
CA ALA A 226 8.60 2.48 13.80
C ALA A 226 9.61 3.64 13.86
N ALA A 227 9.71 4.34 15.00
CA ALA A 227 10.68 5.41 15.20
C ALA A 227 12.14 4.92 15.17
N LYS A 228 12.38 3.64 15.49
CA LYS A 228 13.73 3.05 15.46
C LYS A 228 14.33 3.11 14.05
N ASN A 229 13.50 2.95 13.01
CA ASN A 229 13.96 2.89 11.63
C ASN A 229 14.13 4.27 10.97
N MET A 230 13.62 5.34 11.60
CA MET A 230 13.74 6.69 11.03
C MET A 230 15.09 7.34 11.39
N GLU A 231 15.63 7.07 12.58
CA GLU A 231 16.93 7.61 13.00
C GLU A 231 18.09 7.02 12.18
N ASP A 232 17.97 5.76 11.74
CA ASP A 232 19.02 5.06 10.96
C ASP A 232 19.11 5.57 9.50
N HIS A 233 18.19 6.42 9.04
CA HIS A 233 18.15 6.94 7.67
C HIS A 233 18.40 8.44 7.56
N ILE A 234 18.71 9.13 8.66
CA ILE A 234 19.19 10.50 8.61
C ILE A 234 20.72 10.44 8.53
N GLU A 235 21.25 10.12 7.35
CA GLU A 235 22.64 10.47 7.04
C GLU A 235 22.71 12.00 7.05
N TYR A 236 23.31 12.56 8.09
CA TYR A 236 23.67 13.96 8.10
C TYR A 236 24.71 14.17 7.01
N ASP A 237 24.32 14.85 5.94
CA ASP A 237 25.24 15.27 4.89
C ASP A 237 26.23 16.28 5.49
N GLU A 238 27.37 15.77 5.95
CA GLU A 238 28.43 16.57 6.56
C GLU A 238 29.04 17.58 5.56
N SER A 239 28.74 17.48 4.26
CA SER A 239 29.20 18.43 3.25
C SER A 239 28.54 19.82 3.32
N LEU A 240 27.48 19.98 4.12
CA LEU A 240 26.85 21.28 4.36
C LEU A 240 27.57 22.14 5.42
N TYR A 241 28.63 21.63 6.05
CA TYR A 241 29.37 22.32 7.11
C TYR A 241 30.84 22.64 6.77
N ASP A 242 31.26 22.50 5.51
CA ASP A 242 32.59 22.93 5.02
C ASP A 242 32.55 24.29 4.30
#